data_AF-Q01YX5-F1
#
_entry.id   AF-Q01YX5-F1
#
_cell.length_a   1.000
_cell.length_b   1.000
_cell.length_c   1.000
_cell.angle_alpha   90.00
_cell.angle_beta   90.00
_cell.angle_gamma   90.00
#
_symmetry.space_group_name_H-M   'P 1'
#
loop_
_entity.id
_entity.type
_entity.pdbx_description
1 polymer ?
#
loop_
_entity_poly.entity_id
_entity_poly.type
_entity_poly.pdbx_seq_one_letter_code
_entity_poly.pdbx_strand_id
1 'polypeptide(L)'
;MIFPPESIYELRQELAAKMESGQLTEAEVFRRALAVDPSDPAALRFYAFMAEQAGDKEAAERYGRRFILANPTSHEGYLLLGRVLSDTALAAAYRALGEEKLHFDPEARVDYDFPDEPPSREGEPEAVTRELEPHRLLHELFAAGIDSVEPALIDRIVAAGAACSPLLLGVLNACGEDILHETDDALVVRALALLGEIGDPASLPALAKFTALEDETLGGAARWAFLRIANRRPAEAIEVIRGLTVGAEALDLAGLAQQLCLMPDVPGRKEALLGLAVNLPELDDDGRALLVVSMITSAYVMEGANGALAAAIEAEHGAALNREARKELKSIRAEIDEARASWGTDQEPSIYEVVCDAFEPHDENETVVRQAPKIGRNDPCWCGSGKKYKKCHLDADSER
;
A
#
# COMPACT_ATOMS: atom_id res chain seq x y z
N MET A 1 -11.35 -1.29 7.66
CA MET A 1 -10.06 -1.98 7.63
C MET A 1 -9.30 -1.25 6.56
N ILE A 2 -8.15 -0.65 6.84
CA ILE A 2 -7.58 0.38 5.93
C ILE A 2 -7.15 -0.20 4.58
N PHE A 3 -7.02 -1.53 4.48
CA PHE A 3 -7.00 -2.19 3.18
C PHE A 3 -7.68 -3.56 3.25
N PRO A 4 -8.67 -3.82 2.40
CA PRO A 4 -9.29 -5.13 2.29
C PRO A 4 -8.33 -6.22 1.77
N PRO A 5 -8.44 -7.51 2.17
CA PRO A 5 -7.84 -8.63 1.44
C PRO A 5 -8.49 -8.81 0.06
N GLU A 6 -7.85 -9.57 -0.84
CA GLU A 6 -8.33 -9.83 -2.20
C GLU A 6 -9.79 -10.28 -2.26
N SER A 7 -10.18 -11.17 -1.35
CA SER A 7 -11.58 -11.61 -1.19
C SER A 7 -12.61 -10.47 -1.01
N ILE A 8 -12.21 -9.32 -0.45
CA ILE A 8 -13.11 -8.16 -0.35
C ILE A 8 -13.16 -7.39 -1.68
N TYR A 9 -12.06 -7.30 -2.45
CA TYR A 9 -12.11 -6.74 -3.81
C TYR A 9 -12.98 -7.59 -4.73
N GLU A 10 -12.83 -8.92 -4.70
CA GLU A 10 -13.69 -9.86 -5.42
C GLU A 10 -15.16 -9.70 -5.01
N LEU A 11 -15.43 -9.57 -3.70
CA LEU A 11 -16.77 -9.30 -3.20
C LEU A 11 -17.32 -7.97 -3.73
N ARG A 12 -16.52 -6.90 -3.76
CA ARG A 12 -16.92 -5.59 -4.29
C ARG A 12 -17.28 -5.68 -5.77
N GLN A 13 -16.46 -6.36 -6.57
CA GLN A 13 -16.75 -6.59 -7.98
C GLN A 13 -18.05 -7.38 -8.18
N GLU A 14 -18.27 -8.43 -7.37
CA GLU A 14 -19.52 -9.19 -7.41
C GLU A 14 -20.74 -8.32 -7.03
N LEU A 15 -20.60 -7.48 -6.00
CA LEU A 15 -21.64 -6.55 -5.58
C LEU A 15 -21.95 -5.51 -6.67
N ALA A 16 -20.93 -4.97 -7.34
CA ALA A 16 -21.07 -4.05 -8.46
C ALA A 16 -21.82 -4.70 -9.63
N ALA A 17 -21.45 -5.92 -10.03
CA ALA A 17 -22.15 -6.67 -11.08
C ALA A 17 -23.63 -6.96 -10.72
N LYS A 18 -23.92 -7.23 -9.45
CA LYS A 18 -25.30 -7.39 -8.94
C LYS A 18 -26.09 -6.09 -8.96
N MET A 19 -25.42 -4.95 -8.78
CA MET A 19 -26.02 -3.62 -8.94
C MET A 19 -26.40 -3.35 -10.38
N GLU A 20 -25.45 -3.55 -11.31
CA GLU A 20 -25.64 -3.31 -12.74
C GLU A 20 -26.73 -4.19 -13.34
N SER A 21 -26.82 -5.45 -12.90
CA SER A 21 -27.87 -6.38 -13.30
C SER A 21 -29.23 -6.15 -12.61
N GLY A 22 -29.32 -5.16 -11.71
CA GLY A 22 -30.56 -4.81 -10.99
C GLY A 22 -30.98 -5.83 -9.93
N GLN A 23 -30.12 -6.76 -9.56
CA GLN A 23 -30.40 -7.77 -8.52
C GLN A 23 -30.33 -7.19 -7.12
N LEU A 24 -29.52 -6.14 -6.93
CA LEU A 24 -29.41 -5.37 -5.69
C LEU A 24 -29.56 -3.89 -5.98
N THR A 25 -30.17 -3.18 -5.04
CA THR A 25 -30.15 -1.71 -5.04
C THR A 25 -28.79 -1.18 -4.62
N GLU A 26 -28.45 0.04 -5.03
CA GLU A 26 -27.24 0.75 -4.63
C GLU A 26 -27.08 0.80 -3.09
N ALA A 27 -28.17 1.07 -2.37
CA ALA A 27 -28.19 1.08 -0.91
C ALA A 27 -27.95 -0.29 -0.27
N GLU A 28 -28.27 -1.39 -0.94
CA GLU A 28 -27.97 -2.75 -0.47
C GLU A 28 -26.51 -3.14 -0.73
N VAL A 29 -25.97 -2.72 -1.88
CA VAL A 29 -24.56 -2.92 -2.26
C VAL A 29 -23.65 -2.23 -1.26
N PHE A 30 -23.79 -0.92 -1.08
CA PHE A 30 -22.93 -0.17 -0.17
C PHE A 30 -23.11 -0.56 1.30
N ARG A 31 -24.29 -1.06 1.70
CA ARG A 31 -24.48 -1.65 3.04
C ARG A 31 -23.62 -2.88 3.25
N ARG A 32 -23.56 -3.77 2.25
CA ARG A 32 -22.75 -5.00 2.31
C ARG A 32 -21.27 -4.68 2.22
N ALA A 33 -20.88 -3.76 1.35
CA ALA A 33 -19.51 -3.28 1.25
C ALA A 33 -19.01 -2.71 2.59
N LEU A 34 -19.76 -1.78 3.20
CA LEU A 34 -19.38 -1.16 4.47
C LEU A 34 -19.38 -2.13 5.67
N ALA A 35 -20.19 -3.19 5.60
CA ALA A 35 -20.22 -4.23 6.64
C ALA A 35 -18.96 -5.09 6.64
N VAL A 36 -18.34 -5.27 5.47
CA VAL A 36 -17.16 -6.11 5.28
C VAL A 36 -15.88 -5.25 5.35
N ASP A 37 -15.92 -4.04 4.81
CA ASP A 37 -14.90 -3.02 5.02
C ASP A 37 -15.50 -1.68 5.54
N PRO A 38 -15.36 -1.41 6.85
CA PRO A 38 -15.77 -0.14 7.44
C PRO A 38 -15.03 1.11 6.91
N SER A 39 -13.96 0.94 6.13
CA SER A 39 -13.15 2.02 5.57
C SER A 39 -13.40 2.21 4.07
N ASP A 40 -14.40 1.53 3.50
CA ASP A 40 -14.76 1.61 2.08
C ASP A 40 -15.09 3.05 1.65
N PRO A 41 -14.26 3.70 0.80
CA PRO A 41 -14.43 5.10 0.47
C PRO A 41 -15.73 5.36 -0.32
N ALA A 42 -16.12 4.46 -1.24
CA ALA A 42 -17.32 4.61 -2.06
C ALA A 42 -18.60 4.49 -1.23
N ALA A 43 -18.66 3.51 -0.32
CA ALA A 43 -19.78 3.32 0.59
C ALA A 43 -19.89 4.47 1.60
N LEU A 44 -18.77 4.93 2.16
CA LEU A 44 -18.75 6.08 3.06
C LEU A 44 -19.23 7.35 2.38
N ARG A 45 -18.79 7.59 1.14
CA ARG A 45 -19.28 8.67 0.28
C ARG A 45 -20.80 8.56 0.09
N PHE A 46 -21.30 7.40 -0.37
CA PHE A 46 -22.73 7.17 -0.57
C PHE A 46 -23.56 7.52 0.67
N TYR A 47 -23.19 7.00 1.84
CA TYR A 47 -23.93 7.27 3.07
C TYR A 47 -23.84 8.71 3.55
N ALA A 48 -22.71 9.40 3.35
CA ALA A 48 -22.57 10.81 3.68
C ALA A 48 -23.55 11.67 2.87
N PHE A 49 -23.58 11.49 1.55
CA PHE A 49 -24.47 12.26 0.67
C PHE A 49 -25.95 11.89 0.83
N MET A 50 -26.27 10.61 1.05
CA MET A 50 -27.64 10.20 1.36
C MET A 50 -28.15 10.83 2.66
N ALA A 51 -27.31 10.90 3.69
CA ALA A 51 -27.66 11.56 4.95
C ALA A 51 -27.86 13.08 4.75
N GLU A 52 -27.00 13.73 3.95
CA GLU A 52 -27.15 15.14 3.59
C GLU A 52 -28.50 15.40 2.88
N GLN A 53 -28.85 14.59 1.88
CA GLN A 53 -30.12 14.70 1.14
C GLN A 53 -31.35 14.47 2.04
N ALA A 54 -31.22 13.58 3.02
CA ALA A 54 -32.26 13.34 4.02
C ALA A 54 -32.37 14.45 5.08
N GLY A 55 -31.43 15.41 5.10
CA GLY A 55 -31.35 16.47 6.11
C GLY A 55 -30.78 16.02 7.46
N ASP A 56 -30.25 14.79 7.55
CA ASP A 56 -29.60 14.27 8.75
C ASP A 56 -28.15 14.74 8.81
N LYS A 57 -27.95 15.96 9.31
CA LYS A 57 -26.63 16.60 9.41
C LYS A 57 -25.66 15.83 10.31
N GLU A 58 -26.14 15.17 11.36
CA GLU A 58 -25.29 14.42 12.29
C GLU A 58 -24.74 13.15 11.62
N ALA A 59 -25.60 12.41 10.91
CA ALA A 59 -25.13 11.28 10.12
C ALA A 59 -24.22 11.72 8.97
N ALA A 60 -24.55 12.82 8.29
CA ALA A 60 -23.73 13.36 7.20
C ALA A 60 -22.33 13.75 7.69
N GLU A 61 -22.22 14.43 8.83
CA GLU A 61 -20.93 14.74 9.44
C GLU A 61 -20.15 13.45 9.79
N ARG A 62 -20.81 12.50 10.47
CA ARG A 62 -20.16 11.26 10.91
C ARG A 62 -19.60 10.44 9.74
N TYR A 63 -20.38 10.29 8.66
CA TYR A 63 -19.91 9.60 7.46
C TYR A 63 -18.90 10.44 6.67
N GLY A 64 -19.10 11.76 6.57
CA GLY A 64 -18.18 12.68 5.89
C GLY A 64 -16.77 12.67 6.50
N ARG A 65 -16.66 12.70 7.83
CA ARG A 65 -15.36 12.58 8.52
C ARG A 65 -14.67 11.25 8.22
N ARG A 66 -15.41 10.14 8.24
CA ARG A 66 -14.87 8.82 7.89
C ARG A 66 -14.47 8.74 6.42
N PHE A 67 -15.24 9.35 5.53
CA PHE A 67 -14.93 9.41 4.10
C PHE A 67 -13.62 10.17 3.85
N ILE A 68 -13.41 11.33 4.50
CA ILE A 68 -12.14 12.05 4.42
C ILE A 68 -10.96 11.18 4.89
N LEU A 69 -11.13 10.39 5.94
CA LEU A 69 -10.08 9.48 6.40
C LEU A 69 -9.83 8.31 5.43
N ALA A 70 -10.85 7.88 4.69
CA ALA A 70 -10.75 6.79 3.72
C ALA A 70 -10.22 7.24 2.35
N ASN A 71 -10.45 8.50 1.99
CA ASN A 71 -9.98 9.13 0.76
C ASN A 71 -9.70 10.63 1.04
N PRO A 72 -8.47 10.96 1.50
CA PRO A 72 -8.12 12.31 1.92
C PRO A 72 -7.83 13.28 0.76
N THR A 73 -7.64 12.77 -0.46
CA THR A 73 -7.40 13.57 -1.67
C THR A 73 -8.71 14.09 -2.26
N SER A 74 -9.81 13.34 -2.10
CA SER A 74 -11.14 13.77 -2.56
C SER A 74 -11.58 15.10 -1.95
N HIS A 75 -12.03 16.01 -2.81
CA HIS A 75 -12.59 17.31 -2.42
C HIS A 75 -13.99 17.17 -1.79
N GLU A 76 -14.74 16.13 -2.16
CA GLU A 76 -16.16 15.99 -1.88
C GLU A 76 -16.47 15.90 -0.38
N GLY A 77 -15.67 15.13 0.37
CA GLY A 77 -15.84 14.99 1.81
C GLY A 77 -15.66 16.32 2.55
N TYR A 78 -14.68 17.12 2.12
CA TYR A 78 -14.40 18.45 2.70
C TYR A 78 -15.51 19.45 2.38
N LEU A 79 -15.98 19.49 1.13
CA LEU A 79 -17.11 20.34 0.74
C LEU A 79 -18.41 19.94 1.46
N LEU A 80 -18.65 18.64 1.66
CA LEU A 80 -19.78 18.14 2.44
C LEU A 80 -19.72 18.62 3.89
N LEU A 81 -18.58 18.46 4.57
CA LEU A 81 -18.41 18.98 5.93
C LEU A 81 -18.62 20.50 6.00
N GLY A 82 -18.18 21.23 4.98
CA GLY A 82 -18.42 22.66 4.86
C GLY A 82 -19.90 23.07 4.77
N ARG A 83 -20.80 22.16 4.36
CA ARG A 83 -22.25 22.41 4.30
C ARG A 83 -23.01 21.93 5.53
N VAL A 84 -22.55 20.83 6.16
CA VAL A 84 -23.33 20.15 7.22
C VAL A 84 -22.90 20.54 8.63
N LEU A 85 -21.66 20.98 8.85
CA LEU A 85 -21.16 21.35 10.18
C LEU A 85 -21.93 22.53 10.78
N SER A 86 -22.13 22.45 12.10
CA SER A 86 -22.82 23.50 12.87
C SER A 86 -21.90 24.66 13.29
N ASP A 87 -20.62 24.38 13.51
CA ASP A 87 -19.60 25.40 13.74
C ASP A 87 -19.26 26.09 12.42
N THR A 88 -19.65 27.35 12.29
CA THR A 88 -19.49 28.12 11.05
C THR A 88 -18.04 28.40 10.68
N ALA A 89 -17.14 28.53 11.66
CA ALA A 89 -15.72 28.78 11.39
C ALA A 89 -15.06 27.49 10.88
N LEU A 90 -15.36 26.37 11.53
CA LEU A 90 -14.88 25.06 11.10
C LEU A 90 -15.45 24.66 9.73
N ALA A 91 -16.75 24.88 9.51
CA ALA A 91 -17.40 24.65 8.22
C ALA A 91 -16.74 25.47 7.10
N ALA A 92 -16.45 26.76 7.35
CA ALA A 92 -15.77 27.60 6.38
C ALA A 92 -14.35 27.09 6.06
N ALA A 93 -13.62 26.62 7.08
CA ALA A 93 -12.27 26.08 6.89
C ALA A 93 -12.26 24.75 6.11
N TYR A 94 -13.20 23.84 6.38
CA TYR A 94 -13.35 22.61 5.58
C TYR A 94 -13.77 22.92 4.14
N ARG A 95 -14.70 23.85 3.92
CA ARG A 95 -15.10 24.26 2.57
C ARG A 95 -13.92 24.84 1.80
N ALA A 96 -13.17 25.76 2.39
CA ALA A 96 -11.98 26.35 1.80
C ALA A 96 -10.96 25.29 1.36
N LEU A 97 -10.65 24.32 2.24
CA LEU A 97 -9.72 23.25 1.89
C LEU A 97 -10.30 22.29 0.83
N GLY A 98 -11.62 22.06 0.82
CA GLY A 98 -12.29 21.30 -0.22
C GLY A 98 -12.20 21.98 -1.59
N GLU A 99 -12.32 23.32 -1.63
CA GLU A 99 -12.10 24.11 -2.84
C GLU A 99 -10.65 23.99 -3.32
N GLU A 100 -9.66 24.12 -2.44
CA GLU A 100 -8.24 23.89 -2.79
C GLU A 100 -8.00 22.49 -3.38
N LYS A 101 -8.69 21.47 -2.85
CA LYS A 101 -8.59 20.06 -3.30
C LYS A 101 -9.22 19.77 -4.66
N LEU A 102 -10.05 20.65 -5.22
CA LEU A 102 -10.52 20.51 -6.61
C LEU A 102 -9.37 20.48 -7.63
N HIS A 103 -8.17 20.87 -7.23
CA HIS A 103 -6.96 20.63 -8.02
C HIS A 103 -6.78 19.15 -8.43
N PHE A 104 -7.16 18.19 -7.58
CA PHE A 104 -7.05 16.75 -7.85
C PHE A 104 -8.20 16.20 -8.71
N ASP A 105 -9.20 17.04 -9.04
CA ASP A 105 -10.33 16.67 -9.90
C ASP A 105 -10.58 17.79 -10.92
N PRO A 106 -9.78 17.83 -12.01
CA PRO A 106 -9.90 18.88 -13.02
C PRO A 106 -11.27 18.93 -13.69
N GLU A 107 -12.01 17.82 -13.74
CA GLU A 107 -13.36 17.76 -14.30
C GLU A 107 -14.35 18.49 -13.39
N ALA A 108 -14.36 18.17 -12.09
CA ALA A 108 -15.18 18.88 -11.11
C ALA A 108 -14.78 20.36 -10.97
N ARG A 109 -13.51 20.68 -11.24
CA ARG A 109 -12.98 22.05 -11.21
C ARG A 109 -13.66 22.98 -12.22
N VAL A 110 -14.13 22.47 -13.36
CA VAL A 110 -14.73 23.29 -14.44
C VAL A 110 -16.00 24.01 -13.99
N ASP A 111 -16.76 23.39 -13.09
CA ASP A 111 -18.04 23.92 -12.61
C ASP A 111 -17.90 24.86 -11.40
N TYR A 112 -16.67 25.13 -10.95
CA TYR A 112 -16.39 25.93 -9.76
C TYR A 112 -15.77 27.29 -10.09
N ASP A 113 -16.34 28.36 -9.52
CA ASP A 113 -15.78 29.70 -9.57
C ASP A 113 -14.77 29.86 -8.43
N PHE A 114 -13.48 29.96 -8.76
CA PHE A 114 -12.42 30.09 -7.77
C PHE A 114 -12.20 31.56 -7.43
N PRO A 115 -12.11 31.91 -6.13
CA PRO A 115 -11.61 33.22 -5.77
C PRO A 115 -10.16 33.37 -6.25
N ASP A 116 -9.81 34.58 -6.73
CA ASP A 116 -8.46 34.90 -7.24
C ASP A 116 -7.35 34.68 -6.19
N GLU A 117 -7.69 34.78 -4.90
CA GLU A 117 -6.79 34.56 -3.78
C GLU A 117 -7.32 33.46 -2.85
N PRO A 118 -6.44 32.61 -2.29
CA PRO A 118 -6.85 31.64 -1.28
C PRO A 118 -7.44 32.36 -0.07
N PRO A 119 -8.42 31.75 0.62
CA PRO A 119 -9.10 32.40 1.72
C PRO A 119 -8.12 32.75 2.84
N SER A 120 -8.17 34.02 3.28
CA SER A 120 -7.36 34.49 4.40
C SER A 120 -7.64 33.66 5.66
N ARG A 121 -6.57 33.23 6.33
CA ARG A 121 -6.62 32.51 7.61
C ARG A 121 -6.47 33.46 8.80
N GLU A 122 -6.47 34.77 8.56
CA GLU A 122 -6.34 35.78 9.60
C GLU A 122 -7.55 35.75 10.54
N GLY A 123 -7.28 35.58 11.84
CA GLY A 123 -8.33 35.47 12.85
C GLY A 123 -9.02 34.10 12.93
N GLU A 124 -8.50 33.07 12.26
CA GLU A 124 -8.99 31.70 12.42
C GLU A 124 -8.85 31.25 13.89
N PRO A 125 -9.91 30.66 14.51
CA PRO A 125 -9.82 30.13 15.86
C PRO A 125 -8.77 29.03 15.98
N GLU A 126 -7.98 29.05 17.07
CA GLU A 126 -6.90 28.07 17.29
C GLU A 126 -7.38 26.61 17.23
N ALA A 127 -8.61 26.34 17.69
CA ALA A 127 -9.21 25.01 17.61
C ALA A 127 -9.43 24.55 16.15
N VAL A 128 -9.87 25.47 15.27
CA VAL A 128 -10.06 25.19 13.84
C VAL A 128 -8.70 24.99 13.17
N THR A 129 -7.72 25.83 13.49
CA THR A 129 -6.35 25.67 12.97
C THR A 129 -5.77 24.31 13.33
N ARG A 130 -5.92 23.89 14.59
CA ARG A 130 -5.44 22.59 15.07
C ARG A 130 -6.15 21.41 14.41
N GLU A 131 -7.47 21.52 14.18
CA GLU A 131 -8.23 20.46 13.50
C GLU A 131 -7.82 20.31 12.04
N LEU A 132 -7.60 21.41 11.32
CA LEU A 132 -7.29 21.40 9.90
C LEU A 132 -5.80 21.22 9.58
N GLU A 133 -4.91 21.43 10.56
CA GLU A 133 -3.46 21.30 10.39
C GLU A 133 -3.02 20.01 9.68
N PRO A 134 -3.38 18.78 10.13
CA PRO A 134 -2.95 17.57 9.46
C PRO A 134 -3.49 17.47 8.02
N HIS A 135 -4.71 17.97 7.77
CA HIS A 135 -5.31 17.97 6.43
C HIS A 135 -4.61 18.95 5.48
N ARG A 136 -4.19 20.12 5.99
CA ARG A 136 -3.48 21.16 5.24
C ARG A 136 -2.05 20.74 4.91
N LEU A 137 -1.34 20.18 5.89
CA LEU A 137 0.01 19.65 5.68
C LEU A 137 0.03 18.58 4.58
N LEU A 138 -0.94 17.66 4.61
CA LEU A 138 -1.03 16.63 3.59
C LEU A 138 -1.54 17.17 2.25
N HIS A 139 -2.43 18.16 2.24
CA HIS A 139 -2.77 18.83 0.99
C HIS A 139 -1.56 19.48 0.33
N GLU A 140 -0.72 20.20 1.10
CA GLU A 140 0.52 20.82 0.63
C GLU A 140 1.47 19.76 0.04
N LEU A 141 1.64 18.63 0.72
CA LEU A 141 2.46 17.52 0.26
C LEU A 141 1.95 16.91 -1.06
N PHE A 142 0.63 16.74 -1.18
CA PHE A 142 0.03 16.07 -2.32
C PHE A 142 -0.08 17.00 -3.52
N ALA A 143 -0.31 18.29 -3.30
CA ALA A 143 -0.32 19.30 -4.35
C ALA A 143 1.05 19.48 -5.00
N ALA A 144 2.14 19.09 -4.33
CA ALA A 144 3.47 19.05 -4.93
C ALA A 144 3.59 17.97 -6.04
N GLY A 145 2.71 16.95 -6.07
CA GLY A 145 2.74 15.93 -7.12
C GLY A 145 4.10 15.23 -7.22
N ILE A 146 4.73 15.23 -8.39
CA ILE A 146 6.08 14.69 -8.60
C ILE A 146 7.21 15.67 -8.25
N ASP A 147 6.89 16.94 -8.01
CA ASP A 147 7.88 17.98 -7.75
C ASP A 147 8.55 17.81 -6.39
N SER A 148 9.73 18.43 -6.23
CA SER A 148 10.47 18.41 -4.98
C SER A 148 9.69 19.05 -3.82
N VAL A 149 9.84 18.50 -2.63
CA VAL A 149 9.16 18.96 -1.41
C VAL A 149 10.17 19.53 -0.42
N GLU A 150 9.86 20.69 0.17
CA GLU A 150 10.73 21.30 1.17
C GLU A 150 10.86 20.44 2.44
N PRO A 151 12.07 20.20 2.97
CA PRO A 151 12.28 19.44 4.20
C PRO A 151 11.47 19.95 5.41
N ALA A 152 11.24 21.27 5.48
CA ALA A 152 10.45 21.87 6.56
C ALA A 152 8.98 21.43 6.56
N LEU A 153 8.41 21.06 5.41
CA LEU A 153 7.07 20.45 5.35
C LEU A 153 7.09 19.06 5.98
N ILE A 154 8.12 18.26 5.67
CA ILE A 154 8.29 16.92 6.22
C ILE A 154 8.45 16.98 7.75
N ASP A 155 9.24 17.92 8.26
CA ASP A 155 9.41 18.14 9.70
C ASP A 155 8.07 18.44 10.39
N ARG A 156 7.23 19.29 9.78
CA ARG A 156 5.89 19.61 10.30
C ARG A 156 4.97 18.39 10.30
N ILE A 157 4.98 17.58 9.23
CA ILE A 157 4.17 16.36 9.14
C ILE A 157 4.61 15.34 10.20
N VAL A 158 5.92 15.10 10.33
CA VAL A 158 6.46 14.17 11.33
C VAL A 158 6.17 14.66 12.75
N ALA A 159 6.23 15.98 13.00
CA ALA A 159 5.86 16.56 14.28
C ALA A 159 4.36 16.43 14.59
N ALA A 160 3.48 16.52 13.59
CA ALA A 160 2.05 16.25 13.74
C ALA A 160 1.76 14.76 13.98
N GLY A 161 2.63 13.87 13.47
CA GLY A 161 2.72 12.46 13.84
C GLY A 161 1.38 11.73 13.72
N ALA A 162 0.85 11.27 14.87
CA ALA A 162 -0.39 10.52 14.96
C ALA A 162 -1.62 11.23 14.37
N ALA A 163 -1.61 12.56 14.24
CA ALA A 163 -2.69 13.29 13.59
C ALA A 163 -2.70 13.11 12.06
N CYS A 164 -1.53 12.87 11.45
CA CYS A 164 -1.38 12.64 10.02
C CYS A 164 -1.54 11.16 9.63
N SER A 165 -1.20 10.20 10.51
CA SER A 165 -1.23 8.77 10.19
C SER A 165 -2.55 8.28 9.60
N PRO A 166 -3.74 8.62 10.14
CA PRO A 166 -5.01 8.15 9.58
C PRO A 166 -5.25 8.63 8.15
N LEU A 167 -4.81 9.83 7.82
CA LEU A 167 -4.94 10.39 6.48
C LEU A 167 -3.92 9.76 5.52
N LEU A 168 -2.67 9.59 5.93
CA LEU A 168 -1.65 8.88 5.13
C LEU A 168 -2.09 7.44 4.81
N LEU A 169 -2.68 6.76 5.80
CA LEU A 169 -3.30 5.45 5.63
C LEU A 169 -4.49 5.49 4.66
N GLY A 170 -5.29 6.55 4.70
CA GLY A 170 -6.35 6.81 3.74
C GLY A 170 -5.88 6.98 2.30
N VAL A 171 -4.71 7.59 2.08
CA VAL A 171 -4.08 7.66 0.75
C VAL A 171 -3.85 6.26 0.23
N LEU A 172 -3.18 5.42 1.02
CA LEU A 172 -2.88 4.06 0.62
C LEU A 172 -4.18 3.30 0.30
N ASN A 173 -5.22 3.40 1.14
CA ASN A 173 -6.53 2.78 0.88
C ASN A 173 -7.16 3.21 -0.45
N ALA A 174 -7.04 4.49 -0.80
CA ALA A 174 -7.54 5.00 -2.08
C ALA A 174 -6.75 4.42 -3.27
N CYS A 175 -5.43 4.20 -3.14
CA CYS A 175 -4.64 3.49 -4.15
C CYS A 175 -5.20 2.10 -4.43
N GLY A 176 -5.53 1.35 -3.37
CA GLY A 176 -5.99 -0.04 -3.49
C GLY A 176 -7.33 -0.22 -4.20
N GLU A 177 -8.09 0.85 -4.38
CA GLU A 177 -9.38 0.85 -5.09
C GLU A 177 -9.25 1.31 -6.56
N ASP A 178 -8.03 1.40 -7.10
CA ASP A 178 -7.75 2.00 -8.42
C ASP A 178 -8.35 3.41 -8.58
N ILE A 179 -8.55 4.13 -7.46
CA ILE A 179 -9.09 5.50 -7.45
C ILE A 179 -8.00 6.52 -7.84
N LEU A 180 -6.74 6.11 -7.70
CA LEU A 180 -5.57 6.88 -8.12
C LEU A 180 -5.19 6.46 -9.55
N HIS A 181 -4.97 7.43 -10.44
CA HIS A 181 -4.57 7.15 -11.83
C HIS A 181 -3.06 6.82 -11.90
N GLU A 182 -2.59 6.32 -13.05
CA GLU A 182 -1.22 5.85 -13.35
C GLU A 182 -0.07 6.87 -13.10
N THR A 183 -0.33 7.99 -12.41
CA THR A 183 0.61 9.07 -12.08
C THR A 183 0.87 9.24 -10.57
N ASP A 184 0.35 8.36 -9.70
CA ASP A 184 0.30 8.56 -8.24
C ASP A 184 1.36 7.80 -7.41
N ASP A 185 2.33 7.11 -8.02
CA ASP A 185 3.37 6.38 -7.27
C ASP A 185 4.14 7.28 -6.30
N ALA A 186 4.43 8.52 -6.68
CA ALA A 186 5.10 9.49 -5.81
C ALA A 186 4.29 9.79 -4.54
N LEU A 187 2.96 9.88 -4.66
CA LEU A 187 2.05 10.09 -3.54
C LEU A 187 2.05 8.88 -2.61
N VAL A 188 1.99 7.67 -3.16
CA VAL A 188 2.02 6.42 -2.39
C VAL A 188 3.36 6.23 -1.70
N VAL A 189 4.48 6.42 -2.40
CA VAL A 189 5.85 6.36 -1.85
C VAL A 189 5.99 7.31 -0.68
N ARG A 190 5.57 8.58 -0.83
CA ARG A 190 5.61 9.56 0.25
C ARG A 190 4.76 9.14 1.44
N ALA A 191 3.56 8.59 1.19
CA ALA A 191 2.71 8.11 2.26
C ALA A 191 3.33 6.93 3.02
N LEU A 192 3.87 5.93 2.31
CA LEU A 192 4.59 4.79 2.89
C LEU A 192 5.76 5.28 3.76
N ALA A 193 6.61 6.15 3.21
CA ALA A 193 7.80 6.65 3.88
C ALA A 193 7.45 7.48 5.12
N LEU A 194 6.46 8.38 5.04
CA LEU A 194 6.01 9.17 6.19
C LEU A 194 5.42 8.31 7.29
N LEU A 195 4.66 7.26 6.97
CA LEU A 195 4.17 6.30 7.97
C LEU A 195 5.33 5.58 8.68
N GLY A 196 6.36 5.18 7.93
CA GLY A 196 7.59 4.62 8.47
C GLY A 196 8.32 5.58 9.42
N GLU A 197 8.44 6.85 9.03
CA GLU A 197 9.09 7.88 9.83
C GLU A 197 8.27 8.28 11.07
N ILE A 198 6.94 8.32 10.99
CA ILE A 198 6.07 8.56 12.15
C ILE A 198 6.19 7.42 13.16
N GLY A 199 6.38 6.18 12.70
CA GLY A 199 6.80 5.09 13.56
C GLY A 199 5.66 4.37 14.31
N ASP A 200 4.40 4.52 13.87
CA ASP A 200 3.24 3.88 14.52
C ASP A 200 3.06 2.42 14.05
N PRO A 201 3.17 1.41 14.93
CA PRO A 201 2.94 0.00 14.56
C PRO A 201 1.57 -0.28 13.96
N ALA A 202 0.56 0.55 14.22
CA ALA A 202 -0.77 0.41 13.60
C ALA A 202 -0.75 0.52 12.07
N SER A 203 0.32 1.09 11.50
CA SER A 203 0.52 1.23 10.06
C SER A 203 1.13 -0.01 9.40
N LEU A 204 1.79 -0.89 10.17
CA LEU A 204 2.46 -2.09 9.64
C LEU A 204 1.57 -3.00 8.78
N PRO A 205 0.28 -3.24 9.11
CA PRO A 205 -0.61 -4.02 8.25
C PRO A 205 -0.80 -3.42 6.85
N ALA A 206 -0.83 -2.10 6.74
CA ALA A 206 -0.95 -1.42 5.46
C ALA A 206 0.37 -1.49 4.67
N LEU A 207 1.51 -1.26 5.35
CA LEU A 207 2.83 -1.34 4.73
C LEU A 207 3.14 -2.75 4.21
N ALA A 208 2.79 -3.79 4.99
CA ALA A 208 3.09 -5.19 4.67
C ALA A 208 2.62 -5.60 3.26
N LYS A 209 1.48 -5.08 2.81
CA LYS A 209 0.90 -5.38 1.49
C LYS A 209 1.80 -4.99 0.33
N PHE A 210 2.63 -3.97 0.51
CA PHE A 210 3.54 -3.49 -0.51
C PHE A 210 4.93 -4.14 -0.38
N THR A 211 5.25 -4.75 0.76
CA THR A 211 6.61 -5.30 0.99
C THR A 211 6.98 -6.47 0.08
N ALA A 212 5.97 -7.17 -0.45
CA ALA A 212 6.16 -8.29 -1.36
C ALA A 212 6.28 -7.87 -2.83
N LEU A 213 6.10 -6.59 -3.15
CA LEU A 213 6.35 -6.07 -4.49
C LEU A 213 7.85 -6.10 -4.79
N GLU A 214 8.18 -6.53 -6.02
CA GLU A 214 9.57 -6.68 -6.45
C GLU A 214 10.22 -5.34 -6.85
N ASP A 215 9.42 -4.30 -7.15
CA ASP A 215 9.94 -3.00 -7.54
C ASP A 215 10.64 -2.26 -6.39
N GLU A 216 11.57 -1.36 -6.74
CA GLU A 216 12.30 -0.53 -5.77
C GLU A 216 11.58 0.78 -5.44
N THR A 217 10.46 1.10 -6.09
CA THR A 217 9.71 2.33 -5.84
C THR A 217 8.75 2.15 -4.68
N LEU A 218 7.63 1.47 -4.92
CA LEU A 218 6.61 1.14 -3.91
C LEU A 218 7.11 0.03 -2.98
N GLY A 219 7.64 -1.06 -3.53
CA GLY A 219 8.15 -2.18 -2.76
C GLY A 219 9.33 -1.77 -1.88
N GLY A 220 10.30 -1.06 -2.47
CA GLY A 220 11.43 -0.47 -1.76
C GLY A 220 11.00 0.45 -0.61
N ALA A 221 10.13 1.44 -0.87
CA ALA A 221 9.63 2.36 0.15
C ALA A 221 8.87 1.66 1.28
N ALA A 222 8.05 0.65 0.96
CA ALA A 222 7.31 -0.12 1.95
C ALA A 222 8.22 -0.95 2.85
N ARG A 223 9.22 -1.64 2.26
CA ARG A 223 10.24 -2.40 3.01
C ARG A 223 11.02 -1.47 3.94
N TRP A 224 11.45 -0.31 3.44
CA TRP A 224 12.13 0.69 4.26
C TRP A 224 11.25 1.16 5.43
N ALA A 225 10.01 1.57 5.15
CA ALA A 225 9.09 2.07 6.16
C ALA A 225 8.77 1.02 7.23
N PHE A 226 8.53 -0.23 6.80
CA PHE A 226 8.26 -1.35 7.70
C PHE A 226 9.45 -1.60 8.62
N LEU A 227 10.66 -1.70 8.07
CA LEU A 227 11.88 -1.90 8.86
C LEU A 227 12.15 -0.73 9.79
N ARG A 228 11.85 0.49 9.38
CA ARG A 228 12.04 1.67 10.23
C ARG A 228 11.18 1.62 11.49
N ILE A 229 9.91 1.21 11.36
CA ILE A 229 9.04 0.93 12.51
C ILE A 229 9.57 -0.26 13.32
N ALA A 230 9.90 -1.37 12.66
CA ALA A 230 10.37 -2.59 13.33
C ALA A 230 11.70 -2.38 14.09
N ASN A 231 12.58 -1.50 13.63
CA ASN A 231 13.80 -1.12 14.33
C ASN A 231 13.51 -0.35 15.62
N ARG A 232 12.50 0.53 15.61
CA ARG A 232 12.12 1.36 16.76
C ARG A 232 11.23 0.61 17.75
N ARG A 233 10.34 -0.27 17.27
CA ARG A 233 9.30 -0.97 18.02
C ARG A 233 9.26 -2.49 17.69
N PRO A 234 10.38 -3.22 17.91
CA PRO A 234 10.53 -4.59 17.41
C PRO A 234 9.55 -5.60 18.02
N ALA A 235 9.23 -5.50 19.31
CA ALA A 235 8.28 -6.42 19.95
C ALA A 235 6.87 -6.28 19.37
N GLU A 236 6.42 -5.04 19.15
CA GLU A 236 5.10 -4.75 18.59
C GLU A 236 5.02 -5.14 17.11
N ALA A 237 6.11 -4.93 16.36
CA ALA A 237 6.21 -5.38 14.98
C ALA A 237 6.07 -6.90 14.87
N ILE A 238 6.71 -7.68 15.76
CA ILE A 238 6.56 -9.15 15.80
C ILE A 238 5.11 -9.56 16.05
N GLU A 239 4.42 -8.92 17.00
CA GLU A 239 3.01 -9.22 17.28
C GLU A 239 2.11 -8.91 16.08
N VAL A 240 2.36 -7.79 15.37
CA VAL A 240 1.64 -7.48 14.14
C VAL A 240 1.92 -8.52 13.07
N ILE A 241 3.19 -8.86 12.81
CA ILE A 241 3.57 -9.88 11.82
C ILE A 241 2.83 -11.19 12.09
N ARG A 242 2.79 -11.67 13.34
CA ARG A 242 2.06 -12.89 13.70
C ARG A 242 0.58 -12.81 13.32
N GLY A 243 -0.05 -11.68 13.59
CA GLY A 243 -1.45 -11.44 13.21
C GLY A 243 -1.68 -11.44 11.70
N LEU A 244 -0.72 -10.91 10.92
CA LEU A 244 -0.79 -10.86 9.46
C LEU A 244 -0.65 -12.23 8.80
N THR A 245 -0.12 -13.25 9.49
CA THR A 245 0.07 -14.57 8.88
C THR A 245 -1.24 -15.33 8.62
N VAL A 246 -2.32 -14.96 9.30
CA VAL A 246 -3.59 -15.70 9.25
C VAL A 246 -4.28 -15.49 7.91
N GLY A 247 -4.37 -16.56 7.11
CA GLY A 247 -5.00 -16.52 5.78
C GLY A 247 -4.21 -15.72 4.74
N ALA A 248 -2.91 -15.48 4.99
CA ALA A 248 -2.03 -14.81 4.05
C ALA A 248 -1.58 -15.75 2.93
N GLU A 249 -1.36 -15.18 1.75
CA GLU A 249 -0.87 -15.93 0.60
C GLU A 249 0.64 -16.21 0.71
N ALA A 250 1.14 -17.12 -0.13
CA ALA A 250 2.54 -17.52 -0.09
C ALA A 250 3.50 -16.33 -0.29
N LEU A 251 3.13 -15.40 -1.16
CA LEU A 251 3.93 -14.21 -1.48
C LEU A 251 4.00 -13.23 -0.29
N ASP A 252 2.87 -12.99 0.38
CA ASP A 252 2.84 -12.18 1.60
C ASP A 252 3.67 -12.79 2.73
N LEU A 253 3.52 -14.10 2.94
CA LEU A 253 4.29 -14.84 3.96
C LEU A 253 5.80 -14.80 3.67
N ALA A 254 6.19 -14.88 2.39
CA ALA A 254 7.57 -14.70 1.96
C ALA A 254 8.09 -13.28 2.26
N GLY A 255 7.30 -12.24 1.96
CA GLY A 255 7.60 -10.86 2.31
C GLY A 255 7.80 -10.66 3.82
N LEU A 256 6.90 -11.21 4.65
CA LEU A 256 7.01 -11.18 6.11
C LEU A 256 8.27 -11.89 6.62
N ALA A 257 8.66 -13.02 6.01
CA ALA A 257 9.91 -13.71 6.36
C ALA A 257 11.14 -12.80 6.13
N GLN A 258 11.18 -12.11 4.99
CA GLN A 258 12.24 -11.16 4.66
C GLN A 258 12.30 -10.01 5.69
N GLN A 259 11.15 -9.42 6.04
CA GLN A 259 11.11 -8.34 7.06
C GLN A 259 11.61 -8.83 8.43
N LEU A 260 11.25 -10.05 8.83
CA LEU A 260 11.73 -10.66 10.08
C LEU A 260 13.24 -10.83 10.12
N CYS A 261 13.91 -11.14 9.01
CA CYS A 261 15.38 -11.33 9.04
C CYS A 261 16.17 -10.02 9.11
N LEU A 262 15.61 -8.93 8.60
CA LEU A 262 16.25 -7.61 8.55
C LEU A 262 16.00 -6.75 9.80
N MET A 263 14.98 -7.07 10.61
CA MET A 263 14.73 -6.34 11.87
C MET A 263 15.73 -6.72 12.99
N PRO A 264 15.84 -5.94 14.09
CA PRO A 264 16.79 -6.21 15.18
C PRO A 264 16.64 -7.58 15.85
N ASP A 265 17.75 -8.13 16.35
CA ASP A 265 17.73 -9.40 17.08
C ASP A 265 17.12 -9.24 18.48
N VAL A 266 15.82 -9.54 18.58
CA VAL A 266 15.04 -9.50 19.82
C VAL A 266 14.38 -10.86 20.11
N PRO A 267 14.03 -11.16 21.37
CA PRO A 267 13.27 -12.36 21.71
C PRO A 267 11.96 -12.44 20.91
N GLY A 268 11.61 -13.64 20.41
CA GLY A 268 10.39 -13.86 19.64
C GLY A 268 10.56 -13.75 18.12
N ARG A 269 11.66 -13.19 17.62
CA ARG A 269 11.92 -13.01 16.17
C ARG A 269 12.05 -14.35 15.44
N LYS A 270 12.85 -15.27 15.99
CA LYS A 270 13.06 -16.61 15.41
C LYS A 270 11.79 -17.45 15.50
N GLU A 271 11.09 -17.35 16.62
CA GLU A 271 9.82 -18.02 16.86
C GLU A 271 8.75 -17.51 15.88
N ALA A 272 8.74 -16.22 15.56
CA ALA A 272 7.85 -15.66 14.55
C ALA A 272 8.17 -16.20 13.15
N LEU A 273 9.45 -16.31 12.78
CA LEU A 273 9.85 -16.90 11.49
C LEU A 273 9.42 -18.37 11.39
N LEU A 274 9.69 -19.17 12.42
CA LEU A 274 9.24 -20.57 12.47
C LEU A 274 7.71 -20.69 12.44
N GLY A 275 7.01 -19.75 13.08
CA GLY A 275 5.55 -19.70 13.11
C GLY A 275 4.90 -19.57 11.73
N LEU A 276 5.61 -19.04 10.72
CA LEU A 276 5.08 -18.93 9.35
C LEU A 276 4.74 -20.32 8.76
N ALA A 277 5.43 -21.37 9.19
CA ALA A 277 5.22 -22.73 8.70
C ALA A 277 3.83 -23.30 9.02
N VAL A 278 3.10 -22.70 9.97
CA VAL A 278 1.71 -23.09 10.30
C VAL A 278 0.80 -22.99 9.08
N ASN A 279 1.10 -22.08 8.13
CA ASN A 279 0.29 -21.86 6.93
C ASN A 279 0.61 -22.83 5.79
N LEU A 280 1.70 -23.61 5.86
CA LEU A 280 2.10 -24.53 4.79
C LEU A 280 0.98 -25.48 4.32
N PRO A 281 0.12 -26.06 5.19
CA PRO A 281 -0.95 -26.95 4.75
C PRO A 281 -2.03 -26.28 3.87
N GLU A 282 -2.16 -24.95 3.94
CA GLU A 282 -3.16 -24.19 3.19
C GLU A 282 -2.64 -23.74 1.81
N LEU A 283 -1.32 -23.79 1.60
CA LEU A 283 -0.67 -23.38 0.36
C LEU A 283 -0.58 -24.53 -0.65
N ASP A 284 -0.54 -24.21 -1.94
CA ASP A 284 -0.24 -25.15 -3.02
C ASP A 284 1.25 -25.54 -3.05
N ASP A 285 1.63 -26.43 -3.98
CA ASP A 285 2.99 -26.97 -4.05
C ASP A 285 4.06 -25.88 -4.26
N ASP A 286 3.76 -24.91 -5.13
CA ASP A 286 4.67 -23.80 -5.45
C ASP A 286 4.75 -22.81 -4.30
N GLY A 287 3.63 -22.46 -3.69
CA GLY A 287 3.56 -21.58 -2.52
C GLY A 287 4.28 -22.17 -1.29
N ARG A 288 4.16 -23.48 -1.06
CA ARG A 288 4.93 -24.16 -0.01
C ARG A 288 6.44 -24.10 -0.29
N ALA A 289 6.85 -24.32 -1.53
CA ALA A 289 8.26 -24.22 -1.91
C ALA A 289 8.78 -22.79 -1.70
N LEU A 290 8.04 -21.77 -2.15
CA LEU A 290 8.37 -20.35 -1.99
C LEU A 290 8.53 -19.96 -0.51
N LEU A 291 7.59 -20.34 0.34
CA LEU A 291 7.64 -20.02 1.76
C LEU A 291 8.83 -20.69 2.45
N VAL A 292 9.07 -21.99 2.19
CA VAL A 292 10.20 -22.70 2.81
C VAL A 292 11.54 -22.11 2.33
N VAL A 293 11.67 -21.76 1.05
CA VAL A 293 12.85 -21.05 0.55
C VAL A 293 13.04 -19.74 1.31
N SER A 294 12.01 -18.92 1.39
CA SER A 294 12.05 -17.61 2.07
C SER A 294 12.39 -17.72 3.55
N MET A 295 11.90 -18.74 4.23
CA MET A 295 12.23 -19.02 5.63
C MET A 295 13.71 -19.43 5.79
N ILE A 296 14.23 -20.29 4.92
CA ILE A 296 15.62 -20.75 4.97
C ILE A 296 16.59 -19.60 4.63
N THR A 297 16.30 -18.81 3.60
CA THR A 297 17.14 -17.65 3.23
C THR A 297 17.14 -16.60 4.35
N SER A 298 15.99 -16.35 4.96
CA SER A 298 15.87 -15.49 6.15
C SER A 298 16.71 -16.02 7.32
N ALA A 299 16.69 -17.33 7.56
CA ALA A 299 17.52 -17.95 8.59
C ALA A 299 19.02 -17.84 8.30
N TYR A 300 19.44 -17.93 7.03
CA TYR A 300 20.82 -17.66 6.63
C TYR A 300 21.24 -16.22 6.90
N VAL A 301 20.35 -15.24 6.67
CA VAL A 301 20.61 -13.82 7.01
C VAL A 301 20.74 -13.66 8.53
N MET A 302 19.86 -14.28 9.31
CA MET A 302 19.88 -14.18 10.77
C MET A 302 21.11 -14.83 11.43
N GLU A 303 21.44 -16.07 11.06
CA GLU A 303 22.43 -16.89 11.79
C GLU A 303 23.66 -17.27 10.96
N GLY A 304 23.67 -16.96 9.67
CA GLY A 304 24.69 -17.38 8.72
C GLY A 304 24.32 -18.71 8.05
N ALA A 305 25.04 -19.05 6.99
CA ALA A 305 24.69 -20.18 6.13
C ALA A 305 24.85 -21.56 6.79
N ASN A 306 25.47 -21.60 7.97
CA ASN A 306 25.64 -22.79 8.82
C ASN A 306 24.87 -22.68 10.16
N GLY A 307 23.91 -21.75 10.25
CA GLY A 307 23.07 -21.56 11.43
C GLY A 307 22.16 -22.75 11.74
N ALA A 308 21.79 -22.89 13.02
CA ALA A 308 20.93 -23.98 13.47
C ALA A 308 19.49 -23.81 12.97
N LEU A 309 19.04 -22.57 12.80
CA LEU A 309 17.69 -22.24 12.36
C LEU A 309 17.40 -22.73 10.94
N ALA A 310 18.31 -22.46 9.99
CA ALA A 310 18.16 -22.92 8.61
C ALA A 310 18.14 -24.46 8.54
N ALA A 311 19.02 -25.12 9.29
CA ALA A 311 19.07 -26.58 9.36
C ALA A 311 17.79 -27.18 9.96
N ALA A 312 17.19 -26.53 10.97
CA ALA A 312 15.92 -26.96 11.55
C ALA A 312 14.77 -26.87 10.53
N ILE A 313 14.66 -25.74 9.82
CA ILE A 313 13.63 -25.53 8.79
C ILE A 313 13.80 -26.55 7.64
N GLU A 314 15.03 -26.78 7.18
CA GLU A 314 15.30 -27.75 6.12
C GLU A 314 14.97 -29.19 6.55
N ALA A 315 15.28 -29.56 7.80
CA ALA A 315 14.97 -30.89 8.34
C ALA A 315 13.46 -31.14 8.45
N GLU A 316 12.68 -30.14 8.85
CA GLU A 316 11.25 -30.28 9.07
C GLU A 316 10.42 -30.09 7.79
N HIS A 317 10.76 -29.10 6.97
CA HIS A 317 9.95 -28.67 5.83
C HIS A 317 10.63 -28.84 4.46
N GLY A 318 11.88 -29.30 4.41
CA GLY A 318 12.65 -29.46 3.17
C GLY A 318 12.06 -30.46 2.16
N ALA A 319 11.07 -31.27 2.56
CA ALA A 319 10.29 -32.10 1.66
C ALA A 319 9.44 -31.29 0.66
N ALA A 320 9.02 -30.07 1.02
CA ALA A 320 8.24 -29.18 0.16
C ALA A 320 9.08 -28.56 -0.98
N LEU A 321 10.40 -28.54 -0.84
CA LEU A 321 11.28 -27.96 -1.85
C LEU A 321 11.28 -28.80 -3.13
N ASN A 322 11.15 -28.15 -4.29
CA ASN A 322 11.37 -28.78 -5.59
C ASN A 322 12.88 -28.77 -5.96
N ARG A 323 13.24 -29.26 -7.15
CA ARG A 323 14.65 -29.31 -7.59
C ARG A 323 15.24 -27.92 -7.81
N GLU A 324 14.44 -26.99 -8.30
CA GLU A 324 14.83 -25.62 -8.62
C GLU A 324 15.08 -24.81 -7.33
N ALA A 325 14.14 -24.85 -6.39
CA ALA A 325 14.27 -24.27 -5.05
C ALA A 325 15.53 -24.75 -4.31
N ARG A 326 15.85 -26.05 -4.38
CA ARG A 326 17.11 -26.57 -3.79
C ARG A 326 18.37 -26.04 -4.49
N LYS A 327 18.30 -25.80 -5.80
CA LYS A 327 19.42 -25.22 -6.56
C LYS A 327 19.61 -23.75 -6.18
N GLU A 328 18.52 -23.00 -6.06
CA GLU A 328 18.49 -21.61 -5.63
C GLU A 328 19.07 -21.45 -4.21
N LEU A 329 18.57 -22.21 -3.23
CA LEU A 329 19.08 -22.20 -1.86
C LEU A 329 20.57 -22.48 -1.78
N LYS A 330 21.10 -23.34 -2.66
CA LYS A 330 22.54 -23.61 -2.73
C LYS A 330 23.32 -22.40 -3.25
N SER A 331 22.78 -21.63 -4.19
CA SER A 331 23.38 -20.38 -4.67
C SER A 331 23.40 -19.35 -3.56
N ILE A 332 22.24 -19.08 -2.97
CA ILE A 332 22.06 -18.08 -1.91
C ILE A 332 22.94 -18.39 -0.70
N ARG A 333 23.06 -19.67 -0.32
CA ARG A 333 23.95 -20.10 0.77
C ARG A 333 25.40 -19.67 0.53
N ALA A 334 25.90 -19.76 -0.71
CA ALA A 334 27.26 -19.35 -1.05
C ALA A 334 27.42 -17.83 -1.05
N GLU A 335 26.42 -17.11 -1.56
CA GLU A 335 26.40 -15.64 -1.62
C GLU A 335 26.32 -15.01 -0.23
N ILE A 336 25.52 -15.55 0.68
CA ILE A 336 25.37 -15.03 2.05
C ILE A 336 26.68 -15.15 2.84
N ASP A 337 27.41 -16.26 2.70
CA ASP A 337 28.71 -16.40 3.38
C ASP A 337 29.73 -15.36 2.88
N GLU A 338 29.67 -14.99 1.59
CA GLU A 338 30.50 -13.93 1.01
C GLU A 338 30.04 -12.53 1.47
N ALA A 339 28.73 -12.24 1.40
CA ALA A 339 28.16 -10.95 1.79
C ALA A 339 28.36 -10.65 3.29
N ARG A 340 28.21 -11.65 4.16
CA ARG A 340 28.48 -11.52 5.60
C ARG A 340 29.93 -11.15 5.92
N ALA A 341 30.87 -11.55 5.05
CA ALA A 341 32.27 -11.17 5.20
C ALA A 341 32.54 -9.70 4.81
N SER A 342 31.66 -9.09 4.01
CA SER A 342 31.75 -7.70 3.57
C SER A 342 30.74 -6.75 4.24
N TRP A 343 29.87 -7.23 5.14
CA TRP A 343 28.86 -6.39 5.79
C TRP A 343 29.50 -5.27 6.62
N GLY A 344 29.32 -4.04 6.13
CA GLY A 344 29.76 -2.83 6.79
C GLY A 344 29.35 -1.59 6.01
N THR A 345 28.51 -0.77 6.66
CA THR A 345 28.25 0.66 6.41
C THR A 345 27.34 1.09 5.25
N ASP A 346 26.34 0.29 4.84
CA ASP A 346 25.22 0.91 4.12
C ASP A 346 24.40 1.74 5.11
N GLN A 347 24.42 3.06 4.94
CA GLN A 347 23.56 3.95 5.72
C GLN A 347 22.14 3.81 5.17
N GLU A 348 21.21 3.53 6.07
CA GLU A 348 19.77 3.58 5.76
C GLU A 348 19.43 4.99 5.23
N PRO A 349 18.72 5.11 4.09
CA PRO A 349 18.38 6.41 3.56
C PRO A 349 17.52 7.18 4.57
N SER A 350 17.74 8.49 4.62
CA SER A 350 16.94 9.40 5.42
C SER A 350 15.56 9.59 4.79
N ILE A 351 14.56 10.00 5.60
CA ILE A 351 13.23 10.30 5.07
C ILE A 351 13.29 11.33 3.93
N TYR A 352 14.18 12.32 4.02
CA TYR A 352 14.30 13.38 3.02
C TYR A 352 14.80 12.85 1.67
N GLU A 353 15.73 11.91 1.66
CA GLU A 353 16.20 11.25 0.42
C GLU A 353 15.07 10.44 -0.24
N VAL A 354 14.10 9.97 0.52
CA VAL A 354 12.95 9.20 0.00
C VAL A 354 11.82 10.11 -0.49
N VAL A 355 11.60 11.28 0.15
CA VAL A 355 10.37 12.07 -0.07
C VAL A 355 10.58 13.46 -0.69
N CYS A 356 11.76 14.07 -0.53
CA CYS A 356 11.99 15.47 -0.91
C CYS A 356 12.43 15.64 -2.36
N ASP A 357 13.13 14.65 -2.93
CA ASP A 357 13.59 14.73 -4.31
C ASP A 357 12.42 14.63 -5.28
N ALA A 358 12.57 15.27 -6.44
CA ALA A 358 11.58 15.17 -7.51
C ALA A 358 11.57 13.75 -8.07
N PHE A 359 10.38 13.21 -8.32
CA PHE A 359 10.21 11.91 -8.94
C PHE A 359 10.36 12.06 -10.45
N GLU A 360 11.22 11.26 -11.07
CA GLU A 360 11.29 11.20 -12.53
C GLU A 360 9.98 10.60 -13.06
N PRO A 361 9.23 11.30 -13.93
CA PRO A 361 8.01 10.74 -14.49
C PRO A 361 8.38 9.49 -15.29
N HIS A 362 7.68 8.38 -15.04
CA HIS A 362 7.75 7.22 -15.91
C HIS A 362 7.30 7.66 -17.30
N ASP A 363 8.20 7.61 -18.29
CA ASP A 363 7.84 7.94 -19.67
C ASP A 363 6.83 6.89 -20.14
N GLU A 364 5.56 7.29 -20.31
CA GLU A 364 4.49 6.47 -20.89
C GLU A 364 4.85 5.95 -22.30
N ASN A 365 5.93 6.45 -22.92
CA ASN A 365 6.49 5.97 -24.19
C ASN A 365 7.69 5.01 -24.05
N GLU A 366 8.06 4.56 -22.85
CA GLU A 366 8.98 3.42 -22.75
C GLU A 366 8.28 2.15 -23.23
N THR A 367 8.39 1.92 -24.54
CA THR A 367 8.03 0.64 -25.13
C THR A 367 8.83 -0.42 -24.40
N VAL A 368 8.15 -1.31 -23.66
CA VAL A 368 8.74 -2.50 -23.05
C VAL A 368 9.65 -3.15 -24.08
N VAL A 369 10.98 -3.00 -23.91
CA VAL A 369 11.96 -3.64 -24.77
C VAL A 369 11.88 -5.12 -24.43
N ARG A 370 11.08 -5.86 -25.20
CA ARG A 370 10.95 -7.30 -25.04
C ARG A 370 12.36 -7.89 -25.05
N GLN A 371 12.78 -8.49 -23.93
CA GLN A 371 14.08 -9.16 -23.84
C GLN A 371 14.19 -10.33 -24.83
N ALA A 372 13.07 -10.81 -25.36
CA ALA A 372 13.01 -11.79 -26.44
C ALA A 372 12.51 -11.18 -27.77
N PRO A 373 13.17 -11.47 -28.91
CA PRO A 373 12.72 -11.00 -30.22
C PRO A 373 11.30 -11.50 -30.53
N LYS A 374 10.45 -10.61 -31.03
CA LYS A 374 9.06 -10.93 -31.41
C LYS A 374 9.06 -12.01 -32.49
N ILE A 375 8.62 -13.21 -32.15
CA ILE A 375 8.47 -14.32 -33.09
C ILE A 375 7.47 -13.92 -34.19
N GLY A 376 7.91 -13.89 -35.44
CA GLY A 376 7.08 -13.55 -36.58
C GLY A 376 6.03 -14.64 -36.84
N ARG A 377 4.82 -14.28 -37.29
CA ARG A 377 3.74 -15.25 -37.63
C ARG A 377 4.18 -16.42 -38.51
N ASN A 378 5.22 -16.24 -39.34
CA ASN A 378 5.73 -17.27 -40.24
C ASN A 378 6.97 -18.02 -39.73
N ASP A 379 7.52 -17.63 -38.58
CA ASP A 379 8.73 -18.22 -38.00
C ASP A 379 8.43 -19.60 -37.37
N PRO A 380 9.45 -20.47 -37.19
CA PRO A 380 9.30 -21.73 -36.48
C PRO A 380 8.80 -21.49 -35.05
N CYS A 381 7.74 -22.18 -34.65
CA CYS A 381 7.13 -22.02 -33.33
C CYS A 381 8.10 -22.42 -32.20
N TRP A 382 8.08 -21.66 -31.10
CA TRP A 382 8.95 -21.83 -29.92
C TRP A 382 8.87 -23.22 -29.27
N CYS A 383 7.76 -23.95 -29.44
CA CYS A 383 7.59 -25.33 -28.93
C CYS A 383 8.46 -26.39 -29.63
N GLY A 384 9.23 -26.02 -30.65
CA GLY A 384 10.12 -26.96 -31.37
C GLY A 384 9.41 -27.91 -32.34
N SER A 385 8.12 -27.72 -32.61
CA SER A 385 7.30 -28.61 -33.46
C SER A 385 7.65 -28.56 -34.96
N GLY A 386 8.50 -27.62 -35.39
CA GLY A 386 8.82 -27.37 -36.80
C GLY A 386 7.69 -26.70 -37.62
N LYS A 387 6.54 -26.41 -37.00
CA LYS A 387 5.42 -25.70 -37.65
C LYS A 387 5.60 -24.18 -37.54
N LYS A 388 5.02 -23.43 -38.49
CA LYS A 388 4.97 -21.95 -38.42
C LYS A 388 4.13 -21.51 -37.22
N TYR A 389 4.57 -20.45 -36.53
CA TYR A 389 3.93 -19.93 -35.31
C TYR A 389 2.42 -19.71 -35.47
N LYS A 390 1.98 -19.12 -36.60
CA LYS A 390 0.56 -18.91 -36.92
C LYS A 390 -0.32 -20.16 -37.05
N LYS A 391 0.27 -21.35 -37.12
CA LYS A 391 -0.45 -22.63 -37.22
C LYS A 391 -0.23 -23.52 -36.00
N CYS A 392 0.40 -22.97 -34.96
CA CYS A 392 0.75 -23.70 -33.75
C CYS A 392 0.18 -22.97 -32.54
N HIS A 393 0.95 -22.06 -31.93
CA HIS A 393 0.56 -21.41 -30.67
C HIS A 393 0.14 -19.95 -30.83
N LEU A 394 0.13 -19.37 -32.04
CA LEU A 394 -0.28 -17.97 -32.22
C LEU A 394 -1.66 -17.67 -31.62
N ASP A 395 -2.65 -18.53 -31.86
CA ASP A 395 -4.01 -18.26 -31.40
C ASP A 395 -4.09 -18.38 -29.86
N ALA A 396 -3.44 -19.39 -29.27
CA ALA A 396 -3.36 -19.58 -27.82
C ALA A 396 -2.56 -18.48 -27.08
N ASP A 397 -1.51 -17.96 -27.72
CA ASP A 397 -0.67 -16.87 -27.18
C ASP A 397 -1.26 -15.48 -27.44
N SER A 398 -2.34 -15.36 -28.26
CA SER A 398 -3.04 -14.09 -28.53
C SER A 398 -4.29 -13.90 -27.66
N GLU A 399 -4.69 -14.91 -26.90
CA GLU A 399 -5.83 -14.92 -25.97
C GLU A 399 -5.39 -14.78 -24.49
N ARG A 400 -4.10 -14.54 -24.25
CA ARG A 400 -3.49 -14.13 -22.98
C ARG A 400 -2.99 -12.70 -23.11
#